data_AF-A0A7S8E733-F1
#
_entry.id   AF-A0A7S8E733-F1
#
_cell.length_a   1.000
_cell.length_b   1.000
_cell.length_c   1.000
_cell.angle_alpha   90.00
_cell.angle_beta   90.00
_cell.angle_gamma   90.00
#
_symmetry.space_group_name_H-M   'P 1'
#
loop_
_entity.id
_entity.type
_entity.pdbx_description
1 polymer ?
#
loop_
_entity_poly.entity_id
_entity_poly.type
_entity_poly.pdbx_seq_one_letter_code
_entity_poly.pdbx_strand_id
1 'polypeptide(L)'
;MADEHTTSEETTLIHPNILTGLSFAGGIGLLTIFITLGIAVVTPPEDPRIVGLFVLAGALILVAAILGWFFVVQPHKHFDDINEPLEAEHH
;
A
#
# COMPACT_ATOMS: atom_id res chain seq x y z
N MET A 1 -15.70 30.74 -31.45
CA MET A 1 -15.83 30.77 -29.98
C MET A 1 -15.51 29.36 -29.55
N ALA A 2 -14.29 29.14 -29.06
CA ALA A 2 -13.82 27.82 -28.69
C ALA A 2 -14.41 27.50 -27.31
N ASP A 3 -15.03 26.33 -27.18
CA ASP A 3 -15.59 25.83 -25.94
C ASP A 3 -14.46 25.67 -24.91
N GLU A 4 -14.50 26.51 -23.87
CA GLU A 4 -13.71 26.33 -22.65
C GLU A 4 -14.22 25.07 -21.96
N HIS A 5 -13.66 23.93 -22.35
CA HIS A 5 -13.90 22.66 -21.69
C HIS A 5 -13.17 22.70 -20.34
N THR A 6 -13.84 23.26 -19.33
CA THR A 6 -13.41 23.22 -17.94
C THR A 6 -13.51 21.79 -17.45
N THR A 7 -12.48 20.99 -17.72
CA THR A 7 -12.33 19.67 -17.11
C THR A 7 -12.21 19.91 -15.61
N SER A 8 -13.27 19.61 -14.88
CA SER A 8 -13.27 19.69 -13.43
C SER A 8 -12.29 18.62 -12.94
N GLU A 9 -11.12 19.02 -12.43
CA GLU A 9 -10.26 18.08 -11.72
C GLU A 9 -11.05 17.54 -10.52
N GLU A 10 -11.56 16.32 -10.66
CA GLU A 10 -12.14 15.58 -9.55
C GLU A 10 -10.98 15.13 -8.66
N THR A 11 -10.48 16.05 -7.83
CA THR A 11 -9.46 15.75 -6.82
C THR A 11 -10.06 14.70 -5.88
N THR A 12 -9.72 13.44 -6.10
CA THR A 12 -10.12 12.36 -5.19
C THR A 12 -9.37 12.59 -3.89
N LEU A 13 -10.04 13.21 -2.91
CA LEU A 13 -9.48 13.49 -1.59
C LEU A 13 -9.30 12.16 -0.85
N ILE A 14 -8.18 11.49 -1.08
CA ILE A 14 -7.80 10.32 -0.29
C ILE A 14 -7.53 10.82 1.13
N HIS A 15 -8.34 10.38 2.09
CA HIS A 15 -8.11 10.75 3.48
C HIS A 15 -6.74 10.22 3.95
N PRO A 16 -5.89 11.08 4.56
CA PRO A 16 -4.55 10.68 4.99
C PRO A 16 -4.56 9.52 6.01
N ASN A 17 -5.66 9.38 6.76
CA ASN A 17 -5.87 8.30 7.71
C ASN A 17 -5.95 6.92 7.03
N ILE A 18 -6.50 6.85 5.80
CA ILE A 18 -6.62 5.59 5.05
C ILE A 18 -5.22 5.12 4.61
N LEU A 19 -4.42 6.03 4.05
CA LEU A 19 -3.04 5.73 3.65
C LEU A 19 -2.17 5.34 4.86
N THR A 20 -2.34 6.03 5.98
CA THR A 20 -1.65 5.72 7.23
C THR A 20 -2.04 4.32 7.74
N GLY A 21 -3.34 4.00 7.72
CA GLY A 21 -3.84 2.67 8.12
C GLY A 21 -3.31 1.54 7.24
N LEU A 22 -3.31 1.74 5.91
CA LEU A 22 -2.75 0.76 4.96
C LEU A 22 -1.24 0.56 5.17
N SER A 23 -0.50 1.65 5.39
CA SER A 23 0.94 1.59 5.69
C SER A 23 1.22 0.82 6.99
N PHE A 24 0.44 1.09 8.02
CA PHE A 24 0.56 0.41 9.31
C PHE A 24 0.23 -1.09 9.19
N ALA A 25 -0.84 -1.45 8.49
CA ALA A 25 -1.21 -2.83 8.22
C ALA A 25 -0.10 -3.57 7.44
N GLY A 26 0.42 -2.96 6.38
CA GLY A 26 1.55 -3.51 5.62
C GLY A 26 2.80 -3.70 6.49
N GLY A 27 3.12 -2.71 7.33
CA GLY A 27 4.22 -2.78 8.30
C GLY A 27 4.05 -3.91 9.31
N ILE A 28 2.85 -4.11 9.85
CA ILE A 28 2.54 -5.24 10.74
C ILE A 28 2.76 -6.57 10.03
N GLY A 29 2.23 -6.73 8.81
CA GLY A 29 2.41 -7.97 8.04
C GLY A 29 3.89 -8.31 7.83
N LEU A 30 4.69 -7.31 7.48
CA LEU A 30 6.14 -7.45 7.31
C LEU A 30 6.85 -7.81 8.63
N LEU A 31 6.52 -7.12 9.73
CA LEU A 31 7.08 -7.39 11.05
C LEU A 31 6.74 -8.80 11.53
N THR A 32 5.50 -9.26 11.35
CA THR A 32 5.09 -10.62 11.69
C THR A 32 5.95 -11.65 10.96
N ILE A 33 6.22 -11.46 9.67
CA ILE A 33 7.07 -12.38 8.90
C ILE A 33 8.49 -12.42 9.50
N PHE A 34 9.12 -11.25 9.69
CA PHE A 34 10.52 -11.21 10.16
C PHE A 34 10.68 -11.73 11.58
N ILE A 35 9.77 -11.36 12.49
CA ILE A 35 9.80 -11.85 13.88
C ILE A 35 9.61 -13.37 13.90
N THR A 36 8.63 -13.89 13.15
CA THR A 36 8.36 -15.33 13.09
C THR A 36 9.56 -16.10 12.57
N LEU A 37 10.16 -15.65 11.46
CA LEU A 37 11.35 -16.28 10.89
C LEU A 37 12.56 -16.18 11.83
N GLY A 38 12.76 -15.03 12.45
CA GLY A 38 13.84 -14.83 13.43
C GLY A 38 13.73 -15.77 14.62
N ILE A 39 12.53 -15.90 15.20
CA ILE A 39 12.27 -16.84 16.30
C ILE A 39 12.49 -18.29 15.84
N ALA A 40 11.98 -18.67 14.66
CA ALA A 40 12.09 -20.04 14.15
C ALA A 40 13.54 -20.48 13.91
N VAL A 41 14.46 -19.53 13.62
CA VAL A 41 15.89 -19.82 13.47
C VAL A 41 16.56 -20.06 14.82
N VAL A 42 16.24 -19.28 15.84
CA VAL A 42 16.87 -19.39 17.18
C VAL A 42 16.26 -20.53 17.98
N THR A 43 14.94 -20.68 17.90
CA THR A 43 14.15 -21.67 18.62
C THR A 43 13.20 -22.36 17.63
N PRO A 44 13.68 -23.38 16.91
CA PRO A 44 12.84 -24.12 15.98
C PRO A 44 11.67 -24.76 16.72
N PRO A 45 10.41 -24.55 16.27
CA PRO A 45 9.26 -25.15 16.92
C PRO A 45 9.17 -26.65 16.62
N GLU A 46 8.54 -27.40 17.53
CA GLU A 46 8.28 -28.83 17.35
C GLU A 46 7.39 -29.10 16.12
N ASP A 47 6.40 -28.22 15.87
CA ASP A 47 5.58 -28.25 14.66
C ASP A 47 5.98 -27.11 13.71
N PRO A 48 6.60 -27.41 12.54
CA PRO A 48 7.00 -26.40 11.57
C PRO A 48 5.81 -25.70 10.89
N ARG A 49 4.59 -26.28 10.94
CA ARG A 49 3.39 -25.67 10.36
C ARG A 49 3.01 -24.37 11.03
N ILE A 50 3.36 -24.20 12.30
CA ILE A 50 3.12 -22.97 13.07
C ILE A 50 3.87 -21.80 12.42
N VAL A 51 5.15 -21.99 12.08
CA VAL A 51 5.96 -20.97 11.36
C VAL A 51 5.30 -20.62 10.03
N GLY A 52 4.92 -21.64 9.25
CA GLY A 52 4.26 -21.45 7.96
C GLY A 52 2.96 -20.66 8.07
N LEU A 53 2.15 -20.92 9.10
CA LEU A 53 0.89 -20.22 9.34
C LEU A 53 1.10 -18.74 9.64
N PHE A 54 2.05 -18.40 10.51
CA PHE A 54 2.34 -16.99 10.85
C PHE A 54 2.98 -16.23 9.69
N VAL A 55 3.86 -16.87 8.92
CA VAL A 55 4.42 -16.28 7.69
C VAL A 55 3.32 -16.05 6.66
N LEU A 56 2.43 -17.02 6.46
CA LEU A 56 1.29 -16.88 5.55
C LEU A 56 0.34 -15.77 6.01
N ALA A 57 0.02 -15.69 7.30
CA ALA A 57 -0.82 -14.64 7.85
C ALA A 57 -0.22 -13.25 7.62
N GLY A 58 1.07 -13.07 7.93
CA GLY A 58 1.78 -11.82 7.66
C GLY A 58 1.82 -11.47 6.17
N ALA A 59 2.02 -12.46 5.30
CA ALA A 59 2.01 -12.27 3.85
C ALA A 59 0.63 -11.86 3.33
N LEU A 60 -0.45 -12.47 3.82
CA LEU A 60 -1.82 -12.11 3.45
C LEU A 60 -2.16 -10.68 3.88
N ILE A 61 -1.75 -10.27 5.09
CA ILE A 61 -1.92 -8.89 5.56
C ILE A 61 -1.15 -7.91 4.67
N LEU A 62 0.10 -8.23 4.33
CA LEU A 62 0.93 -7.40 3.46
C LEU A 62 0.33 -7.26 2.06
N VAL A 63 -0.10 -8.38 1.46
CA VAL A 63 -0.75 -8.38 0.14
C VAL A 63 -2.05 -7.59 0.18
N ALA A 64 -2.88 -7.74 1.22
CA ALA A 64 -4.11 -6.97 1.37
C ALA A 64 -3.84 -5.47 1.49
N ALA A 65 -2.79 -5.07 2.21
CA ALA A 65 -2.39 -3.66 2.32
C ALA A 65 -1.92 -3.09 0.96
N ILE A 66 -1.12 -3.83 0.20
CA ILE A 66 -0.64 -3.43 -1.13
C ILE A 66 -1.82 -3.31 -2.12
N LEU A 67 -2.71 -4.30 -2.14
CA LEU A 67 -3.90 -4.26 -2.99
C LEU A 67 -4.82 -3.11 -2.58
N GLY A 68 -5.06 -2.92 -1.29
CA GLY A 68 -5.84 -1.80 -0.76
C GLY A 68 -5.26 -0.46 -1.19
N TRP A 69 -3.94 -0.28 -1.08
CA TRP A 69 -3.25 0.91 -1.58
C TRP A 69 -3.44 1.09 -3.09
N PHE A 70 -3.29 0.03 -3.89
CA PHE A 70 -3.47 0.10 -5.34
C PHE A 70 -4.88 0.55 -5.73
N PHE A 71 -5.92 0.06 -5.04
CA PHE A 71 -7.32 0.46 -5.30
C PHE A 71 -7.68 1.85 -4.77
N VAL A 72 -7.00 2.32 -3.72
CA VAL A 72 -7.22 3.64 -3.13
C VAL A 72 -6.51 4.73 -3.93
N VAL A 73 -5.23 4.54 -4.22
CA VAL A 73 -4.41 5.51 -4.96
C VAL A 73 -4.67 5.45 -6.46
N GLN A 74 -5.09 4.29 -6.96
CA GLN A 74 -5.38 4.06 -8.38
C GLN A 74 -4.27 4.63 -9.27
N PRO A 75 -3.00 4.22 -9.06
CA PRO A 75 -1.88 4.82 -9.76
C PRO A 75 -2.06 4.72 -11.28
N HIS A 76 -2.73 3.66 -11.75
CA HIS A 76 -3.09 3.41 -13.15
C HIS A 76 -3.86 4.56 -13.85
N LYS A 77 -4.54 5.43 -13.09
CA LYS A 77 -5.30 6.55 -13.65
C LYS A 77 -4.48 7.82 -13.89
N HIS A 78 -3.38 7.99 -13.16
CA HIS A 78 -2.53 9.19 -13.21
C HIS A 78 -1.26 8.96 -14.04
N PHE A 79 -1.22 7.90 -14.86
CA PHE A 79 -0.07 7.64 -15.74
C PHE A 79 -0.02 8.55 -16.97
N ASP A 80 -1.11 9.22 -17.33
CA ASP A 80 -1.15 10.14 -18.47
C ASP A 80 -0.47 11.48 -18.14
N ASP A 81 -0.57 11.92 -16.88
CA ASP A 81 0.03 13.16 -16.35
C ASP A 81 1.58 13.15 -16.31
N ILE A 82 2.25 12.07 -16.73
CA ILE A 82 3.72 12.03 -16.84
C ILE A 82 4.27 13.02 -17.87
N ASN A 83 3.49 13.33 -18.91
CA ASN A 83 3.92 14.22 -19.98
C ASN A 83 3.51 15.67 -19.74
N GLU A 84 2.68 15.92 -18.73
CA GLU A 84 2.33 17.26 -18.31
C GLU A 84 3.28 17.69 -17.19
N PRO A 85 4.00 18.82 -17.32
CA PRO A 85 4.79 19.32 -16.21
C PRO A 85 3.83 19.65 -15.07
N LEU A 86 4.01 19.04 -13.90
CA LEU A 86 3.35 19.52 -12.68
C LEU A 86 3.56 21.03 -12.63
N GLU A 87 2.47 21.81 -12.60
CA GLU A 87 2.59 23.23 -12.32
C GLU A 87 3.35 23.36 -11.01
N ALA A 88 4.57 23.86 -11.09
CA ALA A 88 5.41 24.05 -9.93
C ALA A 88 4.76 25.17 -9.11
N GLU A 89 3.88 24.80 -8.18
CA GLU A 89 3.34 25.71 -7.19
C GLU A 89 4.51 26.18 -6.31
N HIS A 90 5.17 27.26 -6.75
CA HIS A 90 6.09 28.06 -5.96
C HIS A 90 5.33 29.33 -5.55
N HIS A 91 4.77 29.31 -4.34
CA HIS A 91 4.37 30.49 -3.60
C HIS A 91 4.93 30.43 -2.18
#